data_AF-A0A523SUK0-F1
#
_entry.id   AF-A0A523SUK0-F1
#
_cell.length_a   1.000
_cell.length_b   1.000
_cell.length_c   1.000
_cell.angle_alpha   90.00
_cell.angle_beta   90.00
_cell.angle_gamma   90.00
#
_symmetry.space_group_name_H-M   'P 1'
#
loop_
_entity.id
_entity.type
_entity.pdbx_description
1 polymer ?
#
loop_
_entity_poly.entity_id
_entity_poly.type
_entity_poly.pdbx_seq_one_letter_code
_entity_poly.pdbx_strand_id
1 'polypeptide(L)'
;MKANIQKAIEAWQKRERLIAERDAFYDQSRTRDEKIRDRYGERIRRLEQQKRNATYELERRTTQARAELTLQIENEERAISEVQRIKEILQLAETLTDKPAPTWDDTQIKVPFNGEVIPWGTFYKDRYMLIRLYVYKNGKPKNKYTLAAYGVTLFPASSWQGDNPLILAPDDYVKLHASETGLRFNVATIVKDAPTLADLGIYYNKRKDKILKDFLQKHKELIEEIEQIMEGIHLGRLETIYTRCV
;
A
#
# COMPACT_ATOMS: atom_id res chain seq x y z
N MET A 1 14.35 -106.76 -2.97
CA MET A 1 14.39 -105.82 -4.13
C MET A 1 13.00 -105.37 -4.57
N LYS A 2 12.06 -106.27 -4.91
CA LYS A 2 10.68 -105.90 -5.34
C LYS A 2 9.88 -105.04 -4.33
N ALA A 3 9.98 -105.31 -3.03
CA ALA A 3 9.29 -104.54 -2.00
C ALA A 3 9.78 -103.08 -1.86
N ASN A 4 11.06 -102.80 -2.14
CA ASN A 4 11.60 -101.44 -2.09
C ASN A 4 11.19 -100.62 -3.32
N ILE A 5 11.06 -101.28 -4.47
CA ILE A 5 10.55 -100.65 -5.71
C ILE A 5 9.06 -100.29 -5.53
N GLN A 6 8.25 -101.19 -4.94
CA GLN A 6 6.84 -100.93 -4.67
C GLN A 6 6.64 -99.73 -3.72
N LYS A 7 7.41 -99.66 -2.62
CA LYS A 7 7.39 -98.50 -1.71
C LYS A 7 7.80 -97.20 -2.39
N ALA A 8 8.78 -97.23 -3.30
CA ALA A 8 9.20 -96.06 -4.05
C ALA A 8 8.11 -95.57 -5.03
N ILE A 9 7.39 -96.49 -5.68
CA ILE A 9 6.25 -96.17 -6.56
C ILE A 9 5.12 -95.53 -5.76
N GLU A 10 4.76 -96.09 -4.61
CA GLU A 10 3.72 -95.54 -3.73
C GLU A 10 4.09 -94.16 -3.18
N ALA A 11 5.35 -93.96 -2.79
CA ALA A 11 5.87 -92.67 -2.34
C ALA A 11 5.85 -91.62 -3.47
N TRP A 12 6.20 -92.01 -4.70
CA TRP A 12 6.13 -91.13 -5.86
C TRP A 12 4.70 -90.74 -6.20
N GLN A 13 3.76 -91.70 -6.25
CA GLN A 13 2.34 -91.40 -6.47
C GLN A 13 1.74 -90.51 -5.37
N LYS A 14 2.12 -90.74 -4.10
CA LYS A 14 1.73 -89.89 -2.98
C LYS A 14 2.28 -88.46 -3.13
N ARG A 15 3.54 -88.31 -3.57
CA ARG A 15 4.15 -87.00 -3.83
C ARG A 15 3.41 -86.26 -4.95
N GLU A 16 3.10 -86.91 -6.05
CA GLU A 16 2.37 -86.29 -7.17
C GLU A 16 0.98 -85.82 -6.74
N ARG A 17 0.26 -86.62 -5.93
CA ARG A 17 -1.02 -86.20 -5.34
C ARG A 17 -0.87 -84.98 -4.43
N LEU A 18 0.13 -84.98 -3.55
CA LEU A 18 0.38 -83.84 -2.66
C LEU A 18 0.76 -82.56 -3.42
N ILE A 19 1.51 -82.69 -4.52
CA ILE A 19 1.81 -81.56 -5.40
C ILE A 19 0.53 -81.03 -6.06
N ALA A 20 -0.30 -81.93 -6.61
CA ALA A 20 -1.58 -81.55 -7.22
C ALA A 20 -2.55 -80.89 -6.23
N GLU A 21 -2.64 -81.42 -5.00
CA GLU A 21 -3.47 -80.84 -3.92
C GLU A 21 -2.96 -79.44 -3.51
N ARG A 22 -1.64 -79.27 -3.39
CA ARG A 22 -1.02 -77.98 -3.08
C ARG A 22 -1.32 -76.96 -4.17
N ASP A 23 -1.14 -77.34 -5.44
CA ASP A 23 -1.33 -76.42 -6.57
C ASP A 23 -2.81 -76.03 -6.72
N ALA A 24 -3.73 -76.99 -6.55
CA ALA A 24 -5.17 -76.72 -6.50
C ALA A 24 -5.55 -75.78 -5.35
N PHE A 25 -4.92 -75.92 -4.17
CA PHE A 25 -5.13 -75.02 -3.05
C PHE A 25 -4.65 -73.59 -3.33
N TYR A 26 -3.48 -73.43 -3.98
CA TYR A 26 -2.97 -72.12 -4.37
C TYR A 26 -3.86 -71.45 -5.41
N ASP A 27 -4.32 -72.19 -6.43
CA ASP A 27 -5.23 -71.66 -7.44
C ASP A 27 -6.57 -71.24 -6.84
N GLN A 28 -7.11 -72.04 -5.90
CA GLN A 28 -8.35 -71.70 -5.20
C GLN A 28 -8.17 -70.44 -4.32
N SER A 29 -7.04 -70.31 -3.64
CA SER A 29 -6.72 -69.16 -2.80
C SER A 29 -6.56 -67.89 -3.63
N ARG A 30 -5.81 -67.97 -4.74
CA ARG A 30 -5.64 -66.87 -5.70
C ARG A 30 -6.98 -66.40 -6.27
N THR A 31 -7.84 -67.34 -6.65
CA THR A 31 -9.18 -67.01 -7.17
C THR A 31 -10.05 -66.32 -6.11
N ARG A 32 -9.92 -66.72 -4.84
CA ARG A 32 -10.63 -66.05 -3.72
C ARG A 32 -10.10 -64.64 -3.50
N ASP A 33 -8.79 -64.45 -3.53
CA ASP A 33 -8.15 -63.14 -3.38
C ASP A 33 -8.52 -62.18 -4.51
N GLU A 34 -8.54 -62.66 -5.76
CA GLU A 34 -9.00 -61.91 -6.92
C GLU A 34 -10.47 -61.47 -6.74
N LYS A 35 -11.37 -62.37 -6.31
CA LYS A 35 -12.77 -62.02 -6.02
C LYS A 35 -12.93 -61.00 -4.89
N ILE A 36 -12.11 -61.07 -3.85
CA ILE A 36 -12.11 -60.08 -2.75
C ILE A 36 -11.64 -58.73 -3.28
N ARG A 37 -10.54 -58.72 -4.05
CA ARG A 37 -9.99 -57.51 -4.66
C ARG A 37 -10.99 -56.84 -5.61
N ASP A 38 -11.67 -57.62 -6.44
CA ASP A 38 -12.67 -57.10 -7.37
C ASP A 38 -13.89 -56.54 -6.62
N ARG A 39 -14.38 -57.26 -5.61
CA ARG A 39 -15.54 -56.85 -4.81
C ARG A 39 -15.31 -55.54 -4.07
N TYR A 40 -14.14 -55.35 -3.47
CA TYR A 40 -13.84 -54.15 -2.68
C TYR A 40 -13.16 -53.05 -3.49
N GLY A 41 -12.44 -53.39 -4.57
CA GLY A 41 -11.70 -52.45 -5.40
C GLY A 41 -12.59 -51.40 -6.05
N GLU A 42 -13.74 -51.80 -6.60
CA GLU A 42 -14.70 -50.84 -7.15
C GLU A 42 -15.29 -49.93 -6.06
N ARG A 43 -15.61 -50.49 -4.89
CA ARG A 43 -16.19 -49.73 -3.78
C ARG A 43 -15.19 -48.71 -3.24
N ILE A 44 -13.92 -49.08 -3.09
CA ILE A 44 -12.84 -48.18 -2.68
C ILE A 44 -12.70 -47.04 -3.70
N ARG A 45 -12.62 -47.35 -5.00
CA ARG A 45 -12.52 -46.32 -6.05
C ARG A 45 -13.70 -45.35 -6.02
N ARG A 46 -14.93 -45.85 -5.82
CA ARG A 46 -16.13 -44.99 -5.70
C ARG A 46 -16.05 -44.07 -4.47
N LEU A 47 -15.63 -44.60 -3.32
CA LEU A 47 -15.48 -43.80 -2.10
C LEU A 47 -14.37 -42.75 -2.23
N GLU A 48 -13.24 -43.10 -2.86
CA GLU A 48 -12.18 -42.14 -3.17
C GLU A 48 -12.67 -41.04 -4.11
N GLN A 49 -13.47 -41.39 -5.13
CA GLN A 49 -14.04 -40.40 -6.04
C GLN A 49 -15.04 -39.49 -5.33
N GLN A 50 -15.91 -40.04 -4.48
CA GLN A 50 -16.85 -39.24 -3.68
C GLN A 50 -16.10 -38.28 -2.76
N LYS A 51 -15.04 -38.75 -2.08
CA LYS A 51 -14.19 -37.90 -1.25
C LYS A 51 -13.57 -36.77 -2.07
N ARG A 52 -12.96 -37.09 -3.23
CA ARG A 52 -12.35 -36.07 -4.12
C ARG A 52 -13.36 -35.02 -4.56
N ASN A 53 -14.55 -35.45 -5.00
CA ASN A 53 -15.60 -34.53 -5.44
C ASN A 53 -16.09 -33.64 -4.29
N ALA A 54 -16.33 -34.21 -3.11
CA ALA A 54 -16.76 -33.44 -1.94
C ALA A 54 -15.70 -32.43 -1.48
N THR A 55 -14.42 -32.82 -1.49
CA THR A 55 -13.30 -31.91 -1.20
C THR A 55 -13.22 -30.77 -2.21
N TYR A 56 -13.31 -31.08 -3.51
CA TYR A 56 -13.29 -30.08 -4.56
C TYR A 56 -14.45 -29.08 -4.46
N GLU A 57 -15.66 -29.56 -4.18
CA GLU A 57 -16.82 -28.68 -3.97
C GLU A 57 -16.65 -27.77 -2.75
N LEU A 58 -16.10 -28.31 -1.65
CA LEU A 58 -15.83 -27.53 -0.43
C LEU A 58 -14.77 -26.46 -0.69
N GLU A 59 -13.67 -26.80 -1.37
CA GLU A 59 -12.61 -25.87 -1.76
C GLU A 59 -13.14 -24.76 -2.67
N ARG A 60 -14.00 -25.11 -3.64
CA ARG A 60 -14.62 -24.13 -4.53
C ARG A 60 -15.51 -23.16 -3.76
N ARG A 61 -16.40 -23.67 -2.89
CA ARG A 61 -17.28 -22.83 -2.05
C ARG A 61 -16.48 -21.93 -1.11
N THR A 62 -15.42 -22.47 -0.51
CA THR A 62 -14.55 -21.70 0.40
C THR A 62 -13.83 -20.58 -0.33
N THR A 63 -13.30 -20.86 -1.52
CA THR A 63 -12.63 -19.86 -2.36
C THR A 63 -13.61 -18.77 -2.81
N GLN A 64 -14.82 -19.13 -3.22
CA GLN A 64 -15.87 -18.17 -3.59
C GLN A 64 -16.26 -17.28 -2.41
N ALA A 65 -16.57 -17.87 -1.26
CA ALA A 65 -16.94 -17.12 -0.06
C ALA A 65 -15.81 -16.18 0.41
N ARG A 66 -14.55 -16.62 0.32
CA ARG A 66 -13.39 -15.76 0.62
C ARG A 66 -13.30 -14.58 -0.32
N ALA A 67 -13.45 -14.80 -1.63
CA ALA A 67 -13.41 -13.72 -2.61
C ALA A 67 -14.55 -12.69 -2.40
N GLU A 68 -15.76 -13.17 -2.11
CA GLU A 68 -16.90 -12.31 -1.77
C GLU A 68 -16.66 -11.49 -0.51
N LEU A 69 -16.14 -12.12 0.56
CA LEU A 69 -15.81 -11.42 1.80
C LEU A 69 -14.67 -10.41 1.62
N THR A 70 -13.62 -10.75 0.83
CA THR A 70 -12.54 -9.81 0.51
C THR A 70 -13.09 -8.58 -0.21
N LEU A 71 -13.97 -8.77 -1.19
CA LEU A 71 -14.60 -7.65 -1.89
C LEU A 71 -15.46 -6.79 -0.95
N GLN A 72 -16.19 -7.41 -0.02
CA GLN A 72 -16.96 -6.69 0.99
C GLN A 72 -16.04 -5.88 1.91
N ILE A 73 -14.95 -6.48 2.42
CA ILE A 73 -13.96 -5.79 3.25
C ILE A 73 -13.37 -4.60 2.50
N GLU A 74 -12.94 -4.77 1.25
CA GLU A 74 -12.38 -3.68 0.44
C GLU A 74 -13.37 -2.52 0.22
N ASN A 75 -14.67 -2.83 0.08
CA ASN A 75 -15.70 -1.79 -0.05
C ASN A 75 -15.92 -1.04 1.26
N GLU A 76 -15.99 -1.76 2.39
CA GLU A 76 -16.12 -1.14 3.72
C GLU A 76 -14.89 -0.30 4.09
N GLU A 77 -13.69 -0.79 3.77
CA GLU A 77 -12.44 -0.05 3.99
C GLU A 77 -12.40 1.28 3.23
N ARG A 78 -12.97 1.34 2.01
CA ARG A 78 -13.10 2.61 1.27
C ARG A 78 -14.02 3.60 2.00
N ALA A 79 -15.18 3.13 2.46
CA ALA A 79 -16.12 3.98 3.20
C ALA A 79 -15.51 4.47 4.53
N ILE A 80 -14.83 3.58 5.26
CA ILE A 80 -14.11 3.95 6.48
C ILE A 80 -13.02 4.99 6.19
N SER A 81 -12.24 4.81 5.11
CA SER A 81 -11.20 5.75 4.71
C SER A 81 -11.76 7.13 4.36
N GLU A 82 -12.91 7.19 3.68
CA GLU A 82 -13.61 8.45 3.37
C GLU A 82 -14.09 9.15 4.64
N VAL A 83 -14.70 8.41 5.58
CA VAL A 83 -15.14 8.96 6.87
C VAL A 83 -13.95 9.45 7.70
N GLN A 84 -12.84 8.71 7.73
CA GLN A 84 -11.62 9.14 8.41
C GLN A 84 -11.07 10.43 7.80
N ARG A 85 -11.04 10.53 6.47
CA ARG A 85 -10.61 11.74 5.76
C ARG A 85 -11.48 12.95 6.10
N ILE A 86 -12.80 12.79 6.10
CA ILE A 86 -13.73 13.87 6.48
C ILE A 86 -13.49 14.29 7.94
N LYS A 87 -13.31 13.33 8.86
CA LYS A 87 -13.03 13.62 10.25
C LYS A 87 -11.73 14.42 10.42
N GLU A 88 -10.66 14.05 9.72
CA GLU A 88 -9.40 14.80 9.73
C GLU A 88 -9.58 16.24 9.23
N ILE A 89 -10.35 16.42 8.16
CA ILE A 89 -10.68 17.75 7.63
C ILE A 89 -11.47 18.59 8.63
N LEU A 90 -12.43 17.99 9.33
CA LEU A 90 -13.22 18.71 10.33
C LEU A 90 -12.38 19.16 11.52
N GLN A 91 -11.56 18.25 12.05
CA GLN A 91 -10.61 18.59 13.10
C GLN A 91 -9.66 19.71 12.65
N LEU A 92 -9.18 19.64 11.40
CA LEU A 92 -8.35 20.70 10.84
C LEU A 92 -9.13 22.02 10.76
N ALA A 93 -10.34 22.03 10.20
CA ALA A 93 -11.15 23.23 10.03
C ALA A 93 -11.44 23.93 11.36
N GLU A 94 -11.76 23.16 12.42
CA GLU A 94 -11.90 23.69 13.78
C GLU A 94 -10.62 24.40 14.24
N THR A 95 -9.45 23.79 14.01
CA THR A 95 -8.17 24.42 14.38
C THR A 95 -7.79 25.62 13.51
N LEU A 96 -8.34 25.74 12.30
CA LEU A 96 -8.01 26.80 11.34
C LEU A 96 -8.95 28.00 11.42
N THR A 97 -10.17 27.82 11.91
CA THR A 97 -11.23 28.84 11.87
C THR A 97 -10.78 30.17 12.49
N ASP A 98 -10.06 30.10 13.61
CA ASP A 98 -9.58 31.26 14.36
C ASP A 98 -8.08 31.58 14.16
N LYS A 99 -7.39 30.86 13.26
CA LYS A 99 -5.98 31.12 13.01
C LYS A 99 -5.80 32.29 12.05
N PRO A 100 -4.94 33.27 12.37
CA PRO A 100 -4.57 34.31 11.43
C PRO A 100 -3.83 33.69 10.25
N ALA A 101 -3.92 34.36 9.08
CA ALA A 101 -3.17 33.95 7.91
C ALA A 101 -1.66 33.87 8.23
N PRO A 102 -0.91 32.92 7.64
CA PRO A 102 0.53 32.80 7.88
C PRO A 102 1.27 34.11 7.62
N THR A 103 2.03 34.54 8.62
CA THR A 103 2.98 35.65 8.53
C THR A 103 4.35 35.15 8.91
N TRP A 104 5.40 35.72 8.32
CA TRP A 104 6.75 35.35 8.69
C TRP A 104 7.74 36.50 8.43
N ASP A 105 8.85 36.47 9.17
CA ASP A 105 9.90 37.48 9.18
C ASP A 105 11.13 37.01 8.40
N ASP A 106 11.50 37.77 7.35
CA ASP A 106 12.63 37.49 6.45
C ASP A 106 13.96 37.29 7.20
N THR A 107 14.12 37.88 8.39
CA THR A 107 15.33 37.76 9.21
C THR A 107 15.59 36.33 9.71
N GLN A 108 14.60 35.44 9.61
CA GLN A 108 14.67 34.08 10.14
C GLN A 108 15.32 33.08 9.17
N ILE A 109 15.50 33.43 7.90
CA ILE A 109 16.21 32.57 6.95
C ILE A 109 17.71 32.69 7.17
N LYS A 110 18.30 31.63 7.68
CA LYS A 110 19.75 31.44 7.73
C LYS A 110 20.18 30.53 6.60
N VAL A 111 21.23 30.89 5.87
CA VAL A 111 21.82 30.03 4.84
C VAL A 111 23.06 29.30 5.35
N PRO A 112 23.40 28.14 4.75
CA PRO A 112 24.65 27.49 5.09
C PRO A 112 25.78 28.42 4.64
N PHE A 113 26.82 28.60 5.47
CA PHE A 113 28.05 29.37 5.18
C PHE A 113 28.00 30.92 5.34
N ASN A 114 27.10 31.49 6.17
CA ASN A 114 27.06 32.94 6.45
C ASN A 114 26.97 33.82 5.18
N GLY A 115 26.42 33.28 4.09
CA GLY A 115 26.17 34.05 2.87
C GLY A 115 25.03 35.05 3.07
N GLU A 116 25.01 36.09 2.24
CA GLU A 116 23.89 37.02 2.20
C GLU A 116 22.67 36.34 1.56
N VAL A 117 21.52 36.48 2.22
CA VAL A 117 20.22 36.04 1.73
C VAL A 117 19.50 37.25 1.17
N ILE A 118 19.14 37.18 -0.11
CA ILE A 118 18.44 38.26 -0.82
C ILE A 118 16.97 37.84 -0.97
N PRO A 119 16.02 38.52 -0.32
CA PRO A 119 14.60 38.32 -0.57
C PRO A 119 14.28 38.64 -2.03
N TRP A 120 13.71 37.68 -2.75
CA TRP A 120 13.29 37.88 -4.13
C TRP A 120 11.85 38.38 -4.22
N GLY A 121 11.00 37.97 -3.28
CA GLY A 121 9.63 38.45 -3.14
C GLY A 121 8.63 37.37 -2.74
N THR A 122 7.36 37.75 -2.69
CA THR A 122 6.26 36.80 -2.45
C THR A 122 5.93 36.03 -3.72
N PHE A 123 5.96 34.71 -3.63
CA PHE A 123 5.65 33.81 -4.74
C PHE A 123 4.19 33.36 -4.72
N TYR A 124 3.70 33.02 -3.53
CA TYR A 124 2.32 32.60 -3.35
C TYR A 124 1.81 33.04 -1.97
N LYS A 125 0.56 33.48 -1.89
CA LYS A 125 -0.08 33.87 -0.63
C LYS A 125 -1.59 33.65 -0.71
N ASP A 126 -2.13 32.95 0.27
CA ASP A 126 -3.56 32.90 0.56
C ASP A 126 -3.80 32.87 2.08
N ARG A 127 -5.02 32.48 2.50
CA ARG A 127 -5.42 32.40 3.91
C ARG A 127 -4.67 31.31 4.68
N TYR A 128 -4.24 30.24 4.02
CA TYR A 128 -3.68 29.04 4.65
C TYR A 128 -2.19 28.86 4.39
N MET A 129 -1.61 29.59 3.43
CA MET A 129 -0.24 29.42 3.02
C MET A 129 0.42 30.72 2.56
N LEU A 130 1.71 30.86 2.89
CA LEU A 130 2.58 31.91 2.38
C LEU A 130 3.90 31.30 1.93
N ILE A 131 4.25 31.50 0.66
CA ILE A 131 5.53 31.09 0.06
C ILE A 131 6.23 32.34 -0.48
N ARG A 132 7.49 32.49 -0.14
CA ARG A 132 8.38 33.52 -0.65
C ARG A 132 9.62 32.90 -1.28
N LEU A 133 10.24 33.64 -2.19
CA LEU A 133 11.45 33.24 -2.88
C LEU A 133 12.65 33.99 -2.35
N TYR A 134 13.76 33.28 -2.26
CA TYR A 134 15.05 33.78 -1.79
C TYR A 134 16.12 33.39 -2.77
N VAL A 135 17.10 34.28 -2.90
CA VAL A 135 18.34 33.95 -3.56
C VAL A 135 19.47 34.07 -2.57
N TYR A 136 20.32 33.05 -2.54
CA TYR A 136 21.53 33.09 -1.74
C TYR A 136 22.72 32.61 -2.55
N LYS A 137 23.90 33.07 -2.14
CA LYS A 137 25.14 32.61 -2.72
C LYS A 137 25.52 31.26 -2.11
N ASN A 138 25.58 30.23 -2.93
CA ASN A 138 26.04 28.90 -2.52
C ASN A 138 27.57 28.78 -2.72
N GLY A 139 28.18 27.78 -2.09
CA GLY A 139 29.62 27.51 -2.23
C GLY A 139 30.04 26.87 -3.56
N LYS A 140 29.14 26.73 -4.56
CA LYS A 140 29.44 25.99 -5.80
C LYS A 140 30.31 26.83 -6.75
N PRO A 141 31.31 26.23 -7.43
CA PRO A 141 32.27 26.98 -8.25
C PRO A 141 31.65 27.59 -9.51
N LYS A 142 30.69 26.90 -10.15
CA LYS A 142 30.04 27.35 -11.41
C LYS A 142 28.68 28.00 -11.20
N ASN A 143 27.83 27.43 -10.34
CA ASN A 143 26.46 27.89 -10.13
C ASN A 143 26.33 28.57 -8.77
N LYS A 144 26.95 29.74 -8.64
CA LYS A 144 27.17 30.43 -7.36
C LYS A 144 25.89 30.90 -6.67
N TYR A 145 24.75 30.95 -7.35
CA TYR A 145 23.49 31.43 -6.77
C TYR A 145 22.43 30.33 -6.81
N THR A 146 21.68 30.21 -5.73
CA THR A 146 20.53 29.30 -5.62
C THR A 146 19.27 30.12 -5.40
N LEU A 147 18.25 29.88 -6.24
CA LEU A 147 16.87 30.28 -5.99
C LEU A 147 16.19 29.18 -5.18
N ALA A 148 15.62 29.54 -4.04
CA ALA A 148 14.90 28.64 -3.16
C ALA A 148 13.54 29.23 -2.78
N ALA A 149 12.57 28.34 -2.54
CA ALA A 149 11.24 28.69 -2.07
C ALA A 149 11.08 28.24 -0.61
N TYR A 150 10.70 29.18 0.25
CA TYR A 150 10.42 28.92 1.66
C TYR A 150 9.01 29.39 1.98
N GLY A 151 8.31 28.59 2.77
CA GLY A 151 6.95 28.91 3.14
C GLY A 151 6.46 28.22 4.39
N VAL A 152 5.28 28.69 4.81
CA VAL A 152 4.50 28.15 5.91
C VAL A 152 3.11 27.86 5.37
N THR A 153 2.65 26.62 5.56
CA THR A 153 1.25 26.24 5.40
C THR A 153 0.66 25.88 6.76
N LEU A 154 -0.58 26.27 7.02
CA LEU A 154 -1.33 25.88 8.21
C LEU A 154 -1.82 24.43 8.13
N PHE A 155 -1.80 23.84 6.94
CA PHE A 155 -2.13 22.43 6.78
C PHE A 155 -1.03 21.56 7.39
N PRO A 156 -1.38 20.38 7.95
CA PRO A 156 -0.40 19.40 8.41
C PRO A 156 0.37 18.87 7.21
N ALA A 157 1.43 19.60 6.86
CA ALA A 157 2.42 19.23 5.87
C ALA A 157 3.65 18.79 6.64
N SER A 158 3.87 17.49 6.73
CA SER A 158 5.06 16.97 7.37
C SER A 158 5.54 15.71 6.67
N SER A 159 6.86 15.57 6.59
CA SER A 159 7.55 14.31 6.32
C SER A 159 7.86 13.50 7.60
N TRP A 160 7.51 14.00 8.82
CA TRP A 160 8.02 13.47 10.11
C TRP A 160 7.08 13.47 11.33
N GLN A 161 5.87 14.03 11.28
CA GLN A 161 4.99 14.30 12.45
C GLN A 161 3.57 13.72 12.33
N GLY A 162 3.34 12.76 11.45
CA GLY A 162 2.10 12.00 11.41
C GLY A 162 2.11 10.97 10.31
N ASP A 163 1.40 9.87 10.52
CA ASP A 163 1.35 8.74 9.59
C ASP A 163 0.56 9.05 8.29
N ASN A 164 -0.07 10.22 8.19
CA ASN A 164 -0.79 10.68 6.99
C ASN A 164 -0.84 12.22 6.88
N PRO A 165 0.11 12.88 6.18
CA PRO A 165 -0.01 14.31 5.89
C PRO A 165 -1.09 14.55 4.83
N LEU A 166 -1.96 15.56 5.04
CA LEU A 166 -3.01 15.91 4.07
C LEU A 166 -2.41 16.45 2.76
N ILE A 167 -1.23 17.07 2.85
CA ILE A 167 -0.41 17.48 1.70
C ILE A 167 1.05 17.17 1.99
N LEU A 168 1.71 16.52 1.04
CA LEU A 168 3.17 16.35 1.06
C LEU A 168 3.85 17.66 0.68
N ALA A 169 4.53 18.28 1.63
CA ALA A 169 5.38 19.43 1.34
C ALA A 169 6.58 19.00 0.47
N PRO A 170 6.96 19.82 -0.51
CA PRO A 170 8.24 19.66 -1.20
C PRO A 170 9.34 19.91 -0.17
N ASP A 171 10.16 18.89 0.08
CA ASP A 171 11.31 18.94 0.99
C ASP A 171 12.54 18.48 0.18
N ASP A 172 13.38 19.43 -0.22
CA ASP A 172 14.68 19.12 -0.81
C ASP A 172 15.77 19.22 0.26
N TYR A 173 16.74 18.31 0.15
CA TYR A 173 17.87 17.95 1.04
C TYR A 173 18.67 19.07 1.75
N VAL A 174 18.37 20.35 1.54
CA VAL A 174 18.96 21.43 2.33
C VAL A 174 18.21 21.52 3.65
N LYS A 175 18.70 20.72 4.60
CA LYS A 175 18.54 20.94 6.04
C LYS A 175 19.06 22.34 6.40
N LEU A 176 18.30 23.38 6.08
CA LEU A 176 18.37 24.61 6.83
C LEU A 176 17.74 24.31 8.17
N HIS A 177 18.56 24.37 9.21
CA HIS A 177 18.16 24.14 10.59
C HIS A 177 17.02 25.08 10.97
N ALA A 178 15.77 24.65 10.77
CA ALA A 178 14.58 25.26 11.37
C ALA A 178 14.48 24.95 12.88
N SER A 179 15.51 24.34 13.47
CA SER A 179 15.45 23.74 14.81
C SER A 179 15.85 24.65 15.97
N GLU A 180 16.06 25.96 15.78
CA GLU A 180 16.49 26.82 16.90
C GLU A 180 15.63 28.07 17.16
N THR A 181 14.72 28.45 16.26
CA THR A 181 13.97 29.72 16.38
C THR A 181 12.50 29.57 16.76
N GLY A 182 12.01 28.36 17.02
CA GLY A 182 10.61 28.15 17.43
C GLY A 182 9.56 28.37 16.32
N LEU A 183 9.99 28.68 15.09
CA LEU A 183 9.14 28.82 13.90
C LEU A 183 9.49 27.72 12.90
N ARG A 184 8.53 26.82 12.66
CA ARG A 184 8.69 25.66 11.76
C ARG A 184 8.22 26.02 10.37
N PHE A 185 9.13 26.44 9.48
CA PHE A 185 8.85 26.36 8.05
C PHE A 185 8.58 24.90 7.69
N ASN A 186 7.47 24.66 7.00
CA ASN A 186 7.10 23.32 6.54
C ASN A 186 7.05 23.22 5.02
N VAL A 187 7.46 24.26 4.28
CA VAL A 187 7.69 24.23 2.83
C VAL A 187 9.10 24.76 2.56
N ALA A 188 9.97 23.92 2.01
CA ALA A 188 11.35 24.30 1.69
C ALA A 188 11.89 23.49 0.49
N THR A 189 12.16 24.17 -0.63
CA THR A 189 12.71 23.50 -1.82
C THR A 189 13.74 24.37 -2.54
N ILE A 190 14.72 23.71 -3.17
CA ILE A 190 15.59 24.37 -4.14
C ILE A 190 14.88 24.40 -5.48
N VAL A 191 14.69 25.60 -6.01
CA VAL A 191 14.09 25.77 -7.34
C VAL A 191 15.16 25.61 -8.43
N LYS A 192 16.28 26.33 -8.31
CA LYS A 192 17.30 26.38 -9.36
C LYS A 192 18.64 26.92 -8.86
N ASP A 193 19.73 26.29 -9.28
CA ASP A 193 21.07 26.89 -9.22
C ASP A 193 21.45 27.54 -10.55
N ALA A 194 22.12 28.70 -10.50
CA ALA A 194 22.66 29.36 -11.68
C ALA A 194 23.96 30.16 -11.40
N PRO A 195 24.73 30.50 -12.45
CA PRO A 195 25.97 31.28 -12.30
C PRO A 195 25.75 32.73 -11.88
N THR A 196 24.64 33.35 -12.30
CA THR A 196 24.34 34.77 -12.04
C THR A 196 22.90 34.96 -11.56
N LEU A 197 22.63 36.11 -10.91
CA LEU A 197 21.27 36.52 -10.55
C LEU A 197 20.38 36.75 -11.78
N ALA A 198 20.95 37.24 -12.88
CA ALA A 198 20.21 37.47 -14.13
C ALA A 198 19.68 36.16 -14.72
N ASP A 199 20.48 35.09 -14.68
CA ASP A 199 20.07 33.76 -15.14
C ASP A 199 18.91 33.20 -14.31
N LEU A 200 18.91 33.43 -12.99
CA LEU A 200 17.79 33.07 -12.12
C LEU A 200 16.52 33.87 -12.47
N GLY A 201 16.66 35.17 -12.76
CA GLY A 201 15.54 36.01 -13.20
C GLY A 201 14.95 35.54 -14.53
N ILE A 202 15.79 35.21 -15.51
CA ILE A 202 15.35 34.64 -16.80
C ILE A 202 14.64 33.30 -16.58
N TYR A 203 15.19 32.43 -15.73
CA TYR A 203 14.57 31.16 -15.39
C TYR A 203 13.19 31.36 -14.74
N TYR A 204 13.12 32.20 -13.71
CA TYR A 204 11.88 32.50 -12.98
C TYR A 204 10.80 33.00 -13.93
N ASN A 205 11.10 34.01 -14.75
CA ASN A 205 10.13 34.56 -15.70
C ASN A 205 9.62 33.53 -16.73
N LYS A 206 10.48 32.58 -17.14
CA LYS A 206 10.11 31.52 -18.09
C LYS A 206 9.39 30.33 -17.46
N ARG A 207 9.55 30.11 -16.15
CA ARG A 207 9.15 28.85 -15.48
C ARG A 207 8.32 29.05 -14.23
N LYS A 208 7.96 30.28 -13.85
CA LYS A 208 7.22 30.58 -12.61
C LYS A 208 6.01 29.69 -12.38
N ASP A 209 5.20 29.44 -13.41
CA ASP A 209 3.97 28.63 -13.31
C ASP A 209 4.25 27.12 -13.16
N LYS A 210 5.50 26.70 -13.35
CA LYS A 210 5.96 25.32 -13.15
C LYS A 210 6.65 25.12 -11.80
N ILE A 211 7.06 26.21 -11.13
CA ILE A 211 7.65 26.13 -9.80
C ILE A 211 6.56 25.68 -8.83
N LEU A 212 6.79 24.57 -8.11
CA LEU A 212 5.85 24.01 -7.14
C LEU A 212 4.44 23.71 -7.69
N LYS A 213 4.28 23.51 -9.01
CA LYS A 213 2.97 23.33 -9.66
C LYS A 213 2.12 22.27 -8.97
N ASP A 214 2.66 21.08 -8.77
CA ASP A 214 1.91 19.94 -8.24
C ASP A 214 1.54 20.15 -6.76
N PHE A 215 2.42 20.78 -5.99
CA PHE A 215 2.17 21.14 -4.60
C PHE A 215 1.07 22.20 -4.49
N LEU A 216 1.15 23.27 -5.29
CA LEU A 216 0.13 24.33 -5.31
C LEU A 216 -1.21 23.82 -5.82
N GLN A 217 -1.22 22.85 -6.74
CA GLN A 217 -2.45 22.22 -7.23
C GLN A 217 -3.14 21.42 -6.12
N LYS A 218 -2.40 20.55 -5.42
CA LYS A 218 -2.93 19.80 -4.26
C LYS A 218 -3.42 20.72 -3.14
N HIS A 219 -2.73 21.84 -2.93
CA HIS A 219 -3.13 22.85 -1.95
C HIS A 219 -4.49 23.47 -2.29
N LYS A 220 -4.72 23.81 -3.55
CA LYS A 220 -6.02 24.33 -3.99
C LYS A 220 -7.13 23.29 -3.87
N GLU A 221 -6.86 22.06 -4.28
CA GLU A 221 -7.82 20.95 -4.17
C GLU A 221 -8.23 20.71 -2.71
N LEU A 222 -7.28 20.77 -1.77
CA LEU A 222 -7.60 20.65 -0.34
C LEU A 222 -8.41 21.84 0.18
N ILE A 223 -8.14 23.06 -0.26
CA ILE A 223 -8.96 24.22 0.10
C ILE A 223 -10.41 24.00 -0.36
N GLU A 224 -10.59 23.62 -1.62
CA GLU A 224 -11.91 23.34 -2.19
C GLU A 224 -12.63 22.22 -1.43
N GLU A 225 -11.92 21.14 -1.07
CA GLU A 225 -12.45 20.03 -0.27
C GLU A 225 -12.91 20.50 1.12
N ILE A 226 -12.09 21.29 1.82
CA ILE A 226 -12.42 21.86 3.14
C ILE A 226 -13.64 22.76 3.04
N GLU A 227 -13.67 23.68 2.08
CA GLU A 227 -14.77 24.64 1.88
C GLU A 227 -16.08 23.90 1.58
N GLN A 228 -16.06 22.90 0.70
CA GLN A 228 -17.24 22.07 0.39
C GLN A 228 -17.77 21.30 1.61
N ILE A 229 -16.88 20.70 2.41
CA ILE A 229 -17.28 19.96 3.62
C ILE A 229 -17.88 20.91 4.65
N MET A 230 -17.26 22.06 4.87
CA MET A 230 -17.74 23.08 5.81
C MET A 230 -19.11 23.65 5.38
N GLU A 231 -19.30 23.93 4.09
CA GLU A 231 -20.59 24.36 3.53
C GLU A 231 -21.66 23.27 3.64
N GLY A 232 -21.33 22.02 3.32
CA GLY A 232 -22.25 20.87 3.41
C GLY A 232 -22.79 20.65 4.82
N ILE A 233 -21.95 20.86 5.83
CA ILE A 233 -22.32 20.80 7.25
C ILE A 233 -23.19 21.99 7.65
N HIS A 234 -22.83 23.20 7.20
CA HIS A 234 -23.62 24.40 7.46
C HIS A 234 -25.04 24.31 6.87
N LEU A 235 -25.18 23.61 5.75
CA LEU A 235 -26.47 23.33 5.09
C LEU A 235 -27.22 22.10 5.65
N GLY A 236 -26.75 21.50 6.74
CA GLY A 236 -27.42 20.35 7.39
C GLY A 236 -27.40 19.05 6.58
N ARG A 237 -26.59 18.95 5.51
CA ARG A 237 -26.53 17.78 4.61
C ARG A 237 -25.69 16.62 5.14
N LEU A 238 -25.53 16.50 6.45
CA LEU A 238 -24.95 15.30 7.06
C LEU A 238 -25.82 14.07 6.81
N GLU A 239 -27.13 14.24 6.61
CA GLU A 239 -28.04 13.15 6.24
C GLU A 239 -27.64 12.44 4.94
N THR A 240 -27.05 13.14 3.96
CA THR A 240 -26.66 12.55 2.67
C THR A 240 -25.39 11.69 2.76
N ILE A 241 -24.48 12.04 3.67
CA ILE A 241 -23.29 11.22 3.98
C ILE A 241 -23.74 10.01 4.80
N TYR A 242 -24.66 10.19 5.73
CA TYR A 242 -25.23 9.08 6.52
C TYR A 242 -26.05 8.11 5.64
N THR A 243 -26.84 8.58 4.67
CA THR A 243 -27.64 7.71 3.79
C THR A 243 -26.86 7.01 2.68
N ARG A 244 -25.60 7.38 2.44
CA ARG A 244 -24.68 6.59 1.60
C ARG A 244 -23.88 5.55 2.39
N CYS A 245 -23.93 5.61 3.72
CA CYS A 245 -23.22 4.73 4.65
C CYS A 245 -24.15 3.75 5.40
N VAL A 246 -25.43 3.65 5.01
CA VAL A 246 -26.41 2.68 5.54
C VAL A 246 -26.96 1.85 4.40
#